data_AF-A0A511FIQ5-F1
#
_entry.id   AF-A0A511FIQ5-F1
#
_cell.length_a   1.000
_cell.length_b   1.000
_cell.length_c   1.000
_cell.angle_alpha   90.00
_cell.angle_beta   90.00
_cell.angle_gamma   90.00
#
_symmetry.space_group_name_H-M   'P 1'
#
loop_
_entity.id
_entity.type
_entity.pdbx_description
1 polymer ?
#
loop_
_entity_poly.entity_id
_entity_poly.type
_entity_poly.pdbx_seq_one_letter_code
_entity_poly.pdbx_strand_id
1 'polypeptide(L)'
;MLIEQVERLIERFYAKVQLDPETIEAVSAMIHARFDEMMAEGAAELADLASRRTQLEGEQQKLLQAHYAGAIPLDLLKREQDRITASLETIEHRISAHHGHYTAARENLDDSLKLLSNAADIYEHADDANRRLINQALFKTIYIDEDNDVRVGYRNPYDGLSLSGLHADALSWAAEAKKMGQARTATKGGPLVASSHLTHLGWLTGLEPATSWTTTRRSTT
;
A
#
# COMPACT_ATOMS: atom_id res chain seq x y z
N MET A 1 -28.06 -4.29 -32.88
CA MET A 1 -27.75 -2.96 -32.31
C MET A 1 -26.57 -2.37 -33.07
N LEU A 2 -26.62 -1.09 -33.44
CA LEU A 2 -25.49 -0.42 -34.10
C LEU A 2 -24.37 -0.15 -33.09
N ILE A 3 -23.11 -0.16 -33.52
CA ILE A 3 -21.94 0.08 -32.65
C ILE A 3 -22.05 1.45 -31.96
N GLU A 4 -22.45 2.49 -32.69
CA GLU A 4 -22.69 3.84 -32.15
C GLU A 4 -23.81 3.91 -31.10
N GLN A 5 -24.76 2.96 -31.13
CA GLN A 5 -25.80 2.87 -30.11
C GLN A 5 -25.25 2.22 -28.83
N VAL A 6 -24.44 1.16 -28.97
CA VAL A 6 -23.74 0.51 -27.85
C VAL A 6 -22.87 1.54 -27.11
N GLU A 7 -22.08 2.32 -27.85
CA GLU A 7 -21.16 3.30 -27.27
C GLU A 7 -21.88 4.39 -26.48
N ARG A 8 -22.98 4.92 -27.02
CA ARG A 8 -23.83 5.89 -26.29
C ARG A 8 -24.45 5.32 -25.03
N LEU A 9 -24.81 4.03 -25.03
CA LEU A 9 -25.34 3.37 -23.82
C LEU A 9 -24.25 3.23 -22.76
N ILE A 10 -23.03 2.87 -23.16
CA ILE A 10 -21.88 2.75 -22.24
C ILE A 10 -21.48 4.13 -21.70
N GLU A 11 -21.45 5.17 -22.53
CA GLU A 11 -21.16 6.55 -22.10
C GLU A 11 -22.16 7.05 -21.04
N ARG A 12 -23.46 6.83 -21.28
CA ARG A 12 -24.51 7.12 -20.29
C ARG A 12 -24.35 6.32 -19.00
N PHE A 13 -23.91 5.06 -19.10
CA PHE A 13 -23.63 4.24 -17.94
C PHE A 13 -22.50 4.83 -17.08
N TYR A 14 -21.40 5.27 -17.70
CA TYR A 14 -20.31 5.93 -16.99
C TYR A 14 -20.76 7.19 -16.25
N ALA A 15 -21.56 8.04 -16.89
CA ALA A 15 -22.13 9.23 -16.25
C ALA A 15 -23.03 8.89 -15.05
N LYS A 16 -23.76 7.76 -15.11
CA LYS A 16 -24.65 7.31 -14.03
C LYS A 16 -23.89 6.72 -12.84
N VAL A 17 -22.78 6.03 -13.08
CA VAL A 17 -22.07 5.25 -12.07
C VAL A 17 -20.90 6.00 -11.43
N GLN A 18 -20.61 7.20 -11.92
CA GLN A 18 -19.61 8.07 -11.33
C GLN A 18 -19.96 8.37 -9.88
N LEU A 19 -19.03 8.03 -8.99
CA LEU A 19 -19.18 8.32 -7.57
C LEU A 19 -18.98 9.82 -7.36
N ASP A 20 -19.83 10.41 -6.52
CA ASP A 20 -19.67 11.81 -6.16
C ASP A 20 -18.40 12.00 -5.30
N PRO A 21 -17.80 13.20 -5.32
CA PRO A 21 -16.55 13.45 -4.60
C PRO A 21 -16.64 13.19 -3.08
N GLU A 22 -17.79 13.41 -2.45
CA GLU A 22 -17.98 13.17 -1.01
C GLU A 22 -17.94 11.68 -0.69
N THR A 23 -18.60 10.85 -1.50
CA THR A 23 -18.53 9.39 -1.38
C THR A 23 -17.09 8.88 -1.57
N ILE A 24 -16.35 9.41 -2.54
CA ILE A 24 -14.96 8.98 -2.78
C ILE A 24 -14.06 9.34 -1.61
N GLU A 25 -14.18 10.56 -1.08
CA GLU A 25 -13.43 10.99 0.10
C GLU A 25 -13.78 10.13 1.32
N ALA A 26 -15.07 9.85 1.53
CA ALA A 26 -15.53 9.01 2.63
C ALA A 26 -15.00 7.58 2.54
N VAL A 27 -15.05 6.96 1.35
CA VAL A 27 -14.53 5.61 1.11
C VAL A 27 -13.02 5.56 1.31
N SER A 28 -12.29 6.53 0.74
CA SER A 28 -10.84 6.64 0.91
C SER A 28 -10.48 6.74 2.40
N ALA A 29 -11.08 7.69 3.11
CA ALA A 29 -10.79 7.94 4.52
C ALA A 29 -11.13 6.74 5.41
N MET A 30 -12.30 6.10 5.19
CA MET A 30 -12.70 4.93 5.96
C MET A 30 -11.73 3.76 5.76
N ILE A 31 -11.37 3.44 4.51
CA ILE A 31 -10.48 2.30 4.24
C ILE A 31 -9.06 2.60 4.70
N HIS A 32 -8.56 3.83 4.57
CA HIS A 32 -7.25 4.22 5.14
C HIS A 32 -7.22 4.08 6.66
N ALA A 33 -8.30 4.46 7.35
CA ALA A 33 -8.42 4.24 8.80
C ALA A 33 -8.43 2.75 9.16
N ARG A 34 -9.08 1.90 8.35
CA ARG A 34 -9.01 0.44 8.54
C ARG A 34 -7.62 -0.12 8.32
N PHE A 35 -6.87 0.40 7.32
CA PHE A 35 -5.47 0.03 7.16
C PHE A 35 -4.61 0.46 8.36
N ASP A 36 -4.89 1.62 8.98
CA ASP A 36 -4.21 2.06 10.20
C ASP A 36 -4.52 1.14 11.38
N GLU A 37 -5.77 0.72 11.55
CA GLU A 37 -6.17 -0.26 12.57
C GLU A 37 -5.43 -1.59 12.40
N MET A 38 -5.41 -2.15 11.18
CA MET A 38 -4.68 -3.39 10.89
C MET A 38 -3.17 -3.25 11.13
N MET A 39 -2.59 -2.10 10.77
CA MET A 39 -1.17 -1.81 11.06
C MET A 39 -0.90 -1.70 12.56
N ALA A 40 -1.83 -1.12 13.32
CA ALA A 40 -1.71 -1.01 14.77
C ALA A 40 -1.84 -2.37 15.46
N GLU A 41 -2.72 -3.25 14.99
CA GLU A 41 -2.83 -4.64 15.47
C GLU A 41 -1.53 -5.42 15.25
N GLY A 42 -0.91 -5.26 14.08
CA GLY A 42 0.40 -5.87 13.75
C GLY A 42 1.61 -5.23 14.44
N ALA A 43 1.46 -4.07 15.08
CA ALA A 43 2.58 -3.33 15.66
C ALA A 43 3.24 -4.08 16.83
N ALA A 44 2.46 -4.83 17.62
CA ALA A 44 3.00 -5.64 18.70
C ALA A 44 3.88 -6.79 18.17
N GLU A 45 3.42 -7.47 17.12
CA GLU A 45 4.21 -8.53 16.46
C GLU A 45 5.50 -7.97 15.87
N LEU A 46 5.45 -6.81 15.21
CA LEU A 46 6.64 -6.14 14.66
C LEU A 46 7.62 -5.74 15.76
N ALA A 47 7.13 -5.25 16.90
CA ALA A 47 7.97 -4.91 18.05
C ALA A 47 8.68 -6.14 18.63
N ASP A 48 7.98 -7.27 18.75
CA ASP A 48 8.54 -8.54 19.19
C ASP A 48 9.61 -9.06 18.23
N LEU A 49 9.34 -8.99 16.92
CA LEU A 49 10.31 -9.36 15.88
C LEU A 49 11.58 -8.48 15.93
N ALA A 50 11.41 -7.16 16.12
CA ALA A 50 12.53 -6.23 16.25
C ALA A 50 13.35 -6.46 17.53
N SER A 51 12.69 -6.76 18.65
CA SER A 51 13.34 -7.14 19.91
C SER A 51 14.14 -8.43 19.72
N ARG A 52 13.54 -9.44 19.07
CA ARG A 52 14.21 -10.71 18.80
C ARG A 52 15.42 -10.56 17.88
N ARG A 53 15.33 -9.71 16.86
CA ARG A 53 16.46 -9.35 16.00
C ARG A 53 17.61 -8.76 16.82
N THR A 54 17.30 -7.77 17.67
CA THR A 54 18.30 -7.13 18.55
C THR A 54 18.96 -8.15 19.48
N GLN A 55 18.19 -9.10 20.03
CA GLN A 55 18.74 -10.20 20.83
C GLN A 55 19.72 -11.07 20.03
N LEU A 56 19.36 -11.47 18.80
CA LEU A 56 20.21 -12.30 17.93
C LEU A 56 21.50 -11.59 17.52
N GLU A 57 21.44 -10.29 17.21
CA GLU A 57 22.61 -9.46 16.94
C GLU A 57 23.53 -9.38 18.19
N GLY A 58 22.94 -9.28 19.38
CA GLY A 58 23.68 -9.37 20.64
C GLY A 58 24.30 -10.75 20.91
N GLU A 59 23.59 -11.84 20.58
CA GLU A 59 24.13 -13.21 20.64
C GLU A 59 25.33 -13.38 19.70
N GLN A 60 25.22 -12.87 18.47
CA GLN A 60 26.30 -12.89 17.48
C GLN A 60 27.56 -12.21 18.03
N GLN A 61 27.42 -11.02 18.62
CA GLN A 61 28.56 -10.28 19.16
C GLN A 61 29.21 -11.00 20.35
N LYS A 62 28.40 -11.62 21.24
CA LYS A 62 28.91 -12.41 22.37
C LYS A 62 29.66 -13.66 21.90
N LEU A 63 29.15 -14.36 20.88
CA LEU A 63 29.81 -15.53 20.31
C LEU A 63 31.17 -15.16 19.70
N LEU A 64 31.25 -14.04 18.98
CA LEU A 64 32.51 -13.52 18.46
C LEU A 64 33.51 -13.21 19.58
N GLN A 65 33.07 -12.54 20.64
CA GLN A 65 33.93 -12.24 21.80
C GLN A 65 34.41 -13.51 22.51
N ALA A 66 33.53 -14.49 22.71
CA ALA A 66 33.88 -15.78 23.31
C ALA A 66 34.91 -16.54 22.48
N HIS A 67 34.80 -16.47 21.15
CA HIS A 67 35.77 -17.09 20.25
C HIS A 67 37.13 -16.41 20.35
N TYR A 68 37.18 -15.07 20.36
CA TYR A 68 38.43 -14.33 20.55
C TYR A 68 39.07 -14.58 21.91
N ALA A 69 38.27 -14.82 22.96
CA ALA A 69 38.76 -15.21 24.27
C ALA A 69 39.22 -16.68 24.34
N GLY A 70 39.13 -17.44 23.26
CA GLY A 70 39.46 -18.87 23.22
C GLY A 70 38.47 -19.76 23.99
N ALA A 71 37.30 -19.23 24.36
CA ALA A 71 36.30 -19.94 25.16
C ALA A 71 35.45 -20.92 24.34
N ILE A 72 35.37 -20.74 23.02
CA ILE A 72 34.64 -21.63 22.10
C ILE A 72 35.44 -22.00 20.85
N PRO A 73 35.32 -23.24 20.35
CA PRO A 73 35.96 -23.67 19.11
C PRO A 73 35.26 -23.11 17.87
N LEU A 74 36.00 -23.01 16.76
CA LEU A 74 35.51 -22.46 15.50
C LEU A 74 34.29 -23.21 14.94
N ASP A 75 34.24 -24.54 15.07
CA ASP A 75 33.11 -25.35 14.61
C ASP A 75 31.80 -25.08 15.37
N LEU A 76 31.91 -24.72 16.65
CA LEU A 76 30.74 -24.32 17.43
C LEU A 76 30.28 -22.91 17.03
N LEU A 77 31.23 -21.98 16.87
CA LEU A 77 30.94 -20.63 16.39
C LEU A 77 30.21 -20.68 15.05
N LYS A 78 30.69 -21.49 14.10
CA LYS A 78 30.07 -21.62 12.77
C LYS A 78 28.63 -22.12 12.86
N ARG A 79 28.36 -23.18 13.63
CA ARG A 79 27.00 -23.72 13.80
C ARG A 79 26.03 -22.70 14.39
N GLU A 80 26.47 -21.95 15.40
CA GLU A 80 25.63 -20.90 16.01
C GLU A 80 25.43 -19.70 15.08
N GLN A 81 26.45 -19.31 14.31
CA GLN A 81 26.31 -18.28 13.28
C GLN A 81 25.31 -18.69 12.21
N ASP A 82 25.37 -19.93 11.71
CA ASP A 82 24.41 -20.44 10.73
C ASP A 82 22.97 -20.41 11.28
N ARG A 83 22.75 -20.80 12.55
CA ARG A 83 21.46 -20.71 13.24
C ARG A 83 20.96 -19.26 13.35
N ILE A 84 21.84 -18.34 13.75
CA ILE A 84 21.52 -16.92 13.92
C ILE A 84 21.15 -16.30 12.57
N THR A 85 21.95 -16.53 11.53
CA THR A 85 21.69 -16.02 10.17
C THR A 85 20.34 -16.50 9.65
N ALA A 86 20.04 -17.81 9.73
CA ALA A 86 18.75 -18.34 9.30
C ALA A 86 17.56 -17.72 10.08
N SER A 87 17.76 -17.46 11.38
CA SER A 87 16.74 -16.80 12.21
C SER A 87 16.54 -15.34 11.83
N LEU A 88 17.62 -14.62 11.53
CA LEU A 88 17.58 -13.22 11.08
C LEU A 88 16.90 -13.09 9.71
N GLU A 89 17.22 -13.98 8.76
CA GLU A 89 16.56 -14.02 7.45
C GLU A 89 15.05 -14.26 7.58
N THR A 90 14.65 -15.17 8.47
CA THR A 90 13.23 -15.44 8.74
C THR A 90 12.52 -14.21 9.30
N ILE A 91 13.16 -13.49 10.23
CA ILE A 91 12.59 -12.27 10.82
C ILE A 91 12.47 -11.17 9.77
N GLU A 92 13.50 -10.95 8.97
CA GLU A 92 13.50 -9.92 7.92
C GLU A 92 12.42 -10.19 6.88
N HIS A 93 12.24 -11.45 6.46
CA HIS A 93 11.13 -11.83 5.58
C HIS A 93 9.76 -11.52 6.17
N ARG A 94 9.54 -11.78 7.47
CA ARG A 94 8.26 -11.48 8.13
C ARG A 94 8.00 -9.98 8.21
N ILE A 95 9.00 -9.19 8.58
CA ILE A 95 8.88 -7.72 8.65
C ILE A 95 8.59 -7.14 7.27
N SER A 96 9.34 -7.57 6.26
CA SER A 96 9.17 -7.09 4.87
C SER A 96 7.82 -7.45 4.29
N ALA A 97 7.35 -8.70 4.50
CA ALA A 97 6.02 -9.12 4.07
C ALA A 97 4.92 -8.27 4.74
N HIS A 98 5.01 -8.06 6.05
CA HIS A 98 4.02 -7.27 6.78
C HIS A 98 3.95 -5.83 6.24
N HIS A 99 5.09 -5.15 6.01
CA HIS A 99 5.06 -3.76 5.55
C HIS A 99 4.72 -3.61 4.06
N GLY A 100 5.31 -4.45 3.20
CA GLY A 100 5.18 -4.34 1.74
C GLY A 100 3.74 -4.55 1.25
N HIS A 101 2.99 -5.45 1.89
CA HIS A 101 1.60 -5.72 1.49
C HIS A 101 0.67 -4.53 1.73
N TYR A 102 0.80 -3.81 2.85
CA TYR A 102 -0.11 -2.68 3.14
C TYR A 102 0.19 -1.45 2.30
N THR A 103 1.47 -1.14 2.07
CA THR A 103 1.84 0.00 1.22
C THR A 103 1.33 -0.18 -0.20
N ALA A 104 1.56 -1.36 -0.80
CA ALA A 104 1.07 -1.66 -2.13
C ALA A 104 -0.48 -1.68 -2.20
N ALA A 105 -1.15 -2.18 -1.16
CA ALA A 105 -2.61 -2.18 -1.10
C ALA A 105 -3.20 -0.77 -1.03
N ARG A 106 -2.55 0.14 -0.28
CA ARG A 106 -2.94 1.56 -0.20
C ARG A 106 -2.76 2.29 -1.52
N GLU A 107 -1.61 2.14 -2.16
CA GLU A 107 -1.35 2.74 -3.47
C GLU A 107 -2.38 2.26 -4.50
N ASN A 108 -2.64 0.96 -4.54
CA ASN A 108 -3.65 0.39 -5.43
C ASN A 108 -5.07 0.92 -5.15
N LEU A 109 -5.43 1.13 -3.87
CA LEU A 109 -6.71 1.75 -3.50
C LEU A 109 -6.81 3.18 -4.03
N ASP A 110 -5.79 3.99 -3.78
CA ASP A 110 -5.78 5.40 -4.17
C ASP A 110 -5.84 5.55 -5.70
N ASP A 111 -5.07 4.75 -6.43
CA ASP A 111 -5.12 4.70 -7.90
C ASP A 111 -6.51 4.27 -8.41
N SER A 112 -7.13 3.27 -7.77
CA SER A 112 -8.45 2.78 -8.14
C SER A 112 -9.54 3.82 -7.91
N LEU A 113 -9.51 4.50 -6.77
CA LEU A 113 -10.46 5.58 -6.45
C LEU A 113 -10.27 6.79 -7.37
N LYS A 114 -9.02 7.13 -7.70
CA LYS A 114 -8.70 8.18 -8.67
C LYS A 114 -9.20 7.83 -10.08
N LEU A 115 -9.11 6.57 -10.49
CA LEU A 115 -9.68 6.16 -11.76
C LEU A 115 -11.21 6.28 -11.74
N LEU A 116 -11.87 5.81 -10.68
CA LEU A 116 -13.33 5.89 -10.54
C LEU A 116 -13.86 7.33 -10.51
N SER A 117 -13.14 8.26 -9.86
CA SER A 117 -13.54 9.67 -9.80
C SER A 117 -13.55 10.36 -11.16
N ASN A 118 -12.67 9.94 -12.07
CA ASN A 118 -12.47 10.56 -13.38
C ASN A 118 -12.99 9.70 -14.54
N ALA A 119 -13.53 8.50 -14.29
CA ALA A 119 -13.81 7.52 -15.34
C ALA A 119 -14.76 8.04 -16.42
N ALA A 120 -15.81 8.79 -16.04
CA ALA A 120 -16.76 9.35 -17.01
C ALA A 120 -16.12 10.41 -17.90
N ASP A 121 -15.39 11.35 -17.31
CA ASP A 121 -14.69 12.42 -18.03
C ASP A 121 -13.62 11.87 -18.97
N ILE A 122 -12.83 10.90 -18.50
CA ILE A 122 -11.82 10.21 -19.32
C ILE A 122 -12.50 9.46 -20.48
N TYR A 123 -13.62 8.77 -20.23
CA TYR A 123 -14.31 7.99 -21.25
C TYR A 123 -14.95 8.87 -22.33
N GLU A 124 -15.55 10.00 -21.94
CA GLU A 124 -16.17 10.96 -22.85
C GLU A 124 -15.14 11.52 -23.86
N HIS A 125 -13.96 11.92 -23.37
CA HIS A 125 -12.92 12.56 -24.17
C HIS A 125 -11.93 11.59 -24.83
N ALA A 126 -12.03 10.29 -24.54
CA ALA A 126 -11.16 9.27 -25.13
C ALA A 126 -11.55 8.92 -26.57
N ASP A 127 -10.53 8.56 -27.37
CA ASP A 127 -10.74 7.88 -28.65
C ASP A 127 -11.21 6.43 -28.46
N ASP A 128 -11.65 5.78 -29.53
CA ASP A 128 -12.22 4.43 -29.47
C ASP A 128 -11.24 3.40 -28.88
N ALA A 129 -9.94 3.57 -29.15
CA ALA A 129 -8.90 2.71 -28.61
C ALA A 129 -8.81 2.82 -27.09
N ASN A 130 -8.77 4.05 -26.56
CA ASN A 130 -8.70 4.30 -25.12
C ASN A 130 -10.02 3.96 -24.42
N ARG A 131 -11.19 4.23 -25.01
CA ARG A 131 -12.48 3.77 -24.49
C ARG A 131 -12.51 2.25 -24.31
N ARG A 132 -11.97 1.51 -25.27
CA ARG A 132 -11.84 0.05 -25.18
C ARG A 132 -10.90 -0.36 -24.04
N LEU A 133 -9.77 0.32 -23.87
CA LEU A 133 -8.84 0.05 -22.76
C LEU A 133 -9.49 0.31 -21.39
N ILE A 134 -10.21 1.41 -21.24
CA ILE A 134 -10.92 1.76 -20.00
C ILE A 134 -11.97 0.70 -19.66
N ASN A 135 -12.78 0.29 -20.64
CA ASN A 135 -13.75 -0.79 -20.47
C ASN A 135 -13.08 -2.10 -20.04
N GLN A 136 -11.93 -2.44 -20.64
CA GLN A 136 -11.17 -3.65 -20.31
C GLN A 136 -10.52 -3.60 -18.93
N ALA A 137 -10.12 -2.41 -18.48
CA ALA A 137 -9.53 -2.19 -17.16
C ALA A 137 -10.58 -2.30 -16.05
N LEU A 138 -11.77 -1.73 -16.26
CA LEU A 138 -12.81 -1.64 -15.23
C LEU A 138 -13.74 -2.86 -15.20
N PHE A 139 -14.03 -3.47 -16.35
CA PHE A 139 -15.06 -4.50 -16.46
C PHE A 139 -14.52 -5.85 -16.92
N LYS A 140 -15.12 -6.90 -16.35
CA LYS A 140 -14.99 -8.28 -16.81
C LYS A 140 -16.00 -8.56 -17.92
N THR A 141 -17.22 -8.04 -17.78
CA THR A 141 -18.35 -8.24 -18.70
C THR A 141 -19.26 -7.02 -18.71
N ILE A 142 -19.80 -6.67 -19.88
CA ILE A 142 -20.84 -5.66 -20.06
C ILE A 142 -22.03 -6.35 -20.70
N TYR A 143 -23.20 -6.22 -20.08
CA TYR A 143 -24.48 -6.74 -20.56
C TYR A 143 -25.38 -5.56 -20.92
N ILE A 144 -26.06 -5.67 -22.05
CA ILE A 144 -27.10 -4.72 -22.48
C ILE A 144 -28.36 -5.55 -22.68
N ASP A 145 -29.41 -5.23 -21.93
CA ASP A 145 -30.69 -5.94 -22.05
C ASP A 145 -31.59 -5.32 -23.13
N GLU A 146 -32.78 -5.91 -23.31
CA GLU A 146 -33.74 -5.52 -24.35
C GLU A 146 -34.27 -4.09 -24.17
N ASP A 147 -34.21 -3.55 -22.94
CA ASP A 147 -34.62 -2.19 -22.59
C ASP A 147 -33.49 -1.16 -22.83
N ASN A 148 -32.33 -1.63 -23.34
CA ASN A 148 -31.08 -0.88 -23.45
C ASN A 148 -30.46 -0.50 -22.10
N ASP A 149 -30.80 -1.21 -21.02
CA ASP A 149 -30.14 -1.00 -19.73
C ASP A 149 -28.78 -1.71 -19.70
N VAL A 150 -27.77 -0.96 -19.28
CA VAL A 150 -26.38 -1.45 -19.16
C VAL A 150 -26.15 -2.00 -17.76
N ARG A 151 -25.69 -3.24 -17.68
CA ARG A 151 -25.23 -3.89 -16.44
C ARG A 151 -23.81 -4.38 -16.61
N VAL A 152 -22.97 -4.21 -15.61
CA VAL A 152 -21.56 -4.57 -15.69
C VAL A 152 -21.17 -5.55 -14.60
N GLY A 153 -20.26 -6.46 -14.93
CA GLY A 153 -19.47 -7.18 -13.95
C GLY A 153 -18.13 -6.48 -13.83
N TYR A 154 -17.87 -5.86 -12.68
CA TYR A 154 -16.59 -5.19 -12.41
C TYR A 154 -15.43 -6.17 -12.26
N ARG A 155 -14.22 -5.68 -12.50
CA ARG A 155 -12.97 -6.33 -12.09
C ARG A 155 -12.62 -5.93 -10.67
N ASN A 156 -11.81 -6.74 -10.00
CA ASN A 156 -11.17 -6.32 -8.76
C ASN A 156 -10.18 -5.17 -9.04
N PRO A 157 -10.10 -4.13 -8.19
CA PRO A 157 -10.85 -3.94 -6.93
C PRO A 157 -12.19 -3.20 -7.08
N TYR A 158 -12.59 -2.84 -8.31
CA TYR A 158 -13.79 -2.04 -8.59
C TYR A 158 -15.10 -2.74 -8.23
N ASP A 159 -15.12 -4.07 -8.15
CA ASP A 159 -16.27 -4.86 -7.68
C ASP A 159 -16.62 -4.57 -6.22
N GLY A 160 -15.63 -4.44 -5.35
CA GLY A 160 -15.83 -4.00 -3.96
C GLY A 160 -16.13 -2.50 -3.87
N LEU A 161 -15.40 -1.67 -4.62
CA LEU A 161 -15.52 -0.21 -4.56
C LEU A 161 -16.83 0.33 -5.16
N SER A 162 -17.56 -0.46 -5.95
CA SER A 162 -18.85 -0.08 -6.54
C SER A 162 -20.07 -0.48 -5.69
N LEU A 163 -19.86 -1.16 -4.55
CA LEU A 163 -20.94 -1.59 -3.68
C LEU A 163 -21.60 -0.40 -2.96
N SER A 164 -22.90 -0.23 -3.17
CA SER A 164 -23.68 0.82 -2.50
C SER A 164 -23.68 0.72 -0.98
N GLY A 165 -23.60 -0.50 -0.44
CA GLY A 165 -23.44 -0.74 1.00
C GLY A 165 -22.14 -0.13 1.54
N LEU A 166 -21.02 -0.32 0.81
CA LEU A 166 -19.74 0.27 1.18
C LEU A 166 -19.80 1.80 1.18
N HIS A 167 -20.47 2.41 0.19
CA HIS A 167 -20.66 3.86 0.13
C HIS A 167 -21.47 4.38 1.31
N ALA A 168 -22.58 3.72 1.64
CA ALA A 168 -23.43 4.11 2.76
C ALA A 168 -22.69 3.98 4.11
N ASP A 169 -21.92 2.91 4.29
CA ASP A 169 -21.08 2.69 5.47
C ASP A 169 -19.99 3.75 5.58
N ALA A 170 -19.33 4.08 4.46
CA ALA A 170 -18.31 5.12 4.39
C ALA A 170 -18.85 6.50 4.76
N LEU A 171 -19.99 6.89 4.20
CA LEU A 171 -20.64 8.17 4.51
C LEU A 171 -21.07 8.24 5.98
N SER A 172 -21.62 7.14 6.52
CA SER A 172 -22.00 7.02 7.93
C SER A 172 -20.78 7.13 8.85
N TRP A 173 -19.70 6.43 8.51
CA TRP A 173 -18.42 6.50 9.21
C TRP A 173 -17.84 7.92 9.18
N ALA A 174 -17.85 8.58 8.02
CA ALA A 174 -17.34 9.94 7.85
C ALA A 174 -18.16 10.95 8.67
N ALA A 175 -19.49 10.79 8.71
CA ALA A 175 -20.36 11.61 9.55
C ALA A 175 -20.06 11.43 11.05
N GLU A 176 -19.81 10.19 11.49
CA GLU A 176 -19.46 9.91 12.88
C GLU A 176 -18.05 10.41 13.23
N ALA A 177 -17.08 10.24 12.34
CA ALA A 177 -15.73 10.77 12.48
C ALA A 177 -15.74 12.31 12.61
N LYS A 178 -16.56 13.00 11.80
CA LYS A 178 -16.78 14.46 11.91
C LYS A 178 -17.35 14.84 13.28
N LYS A 179 -18.33 14.09 13.82
CA LYS A 179 -18.88 14.34 15.17
C LYS A 179 -17.84 14.11 16.27
N MET A 180 -17.05 13.05 16.19
CA MET A 180 -15.98 12.77 17.16
C MET A 180 -14.89 13.84 17.10
N GLY A 181 -14.58 14.37 15.91
CA GLY A 181 -13.68 15.50 15.71
C GLY A 181 -14.23 16.83 16.25
N GLN A 182 -15.52 17.10 16.05
CA GLN A 182 -16.21 18.29 16.57
C GLN A 182 -16.45 18.24 18.10
N ALA A 183 -16.65 17.05 18.67
CA ALA A 183 -16.72 16.86 20.12
C ALA A 183 -15.37 17.03 20.82
N ARG A 184 -14.25 16.95 20.08
CA ARG A 184 -12.88 17.11 20.59
C ARG A 184 -12.26 18.50 20.38
N THR A 185 -13.01 19.50 19.90
CA THR A 185 -12.44 20.86 19.75
C THR A 185 -12.49 21.65 21.07
N ALA A 186 -11.49 21.44 21.91
CA ALA A 186 -10.75 22.50 22.60
C ALA A 186 -9.52 21.93 23.32
N THR A 187 -8.43 21.68 22.61
CA THR A 187 -7.07 21.95 23.12
C THR A 187 -6.18 22.26 21.92
N LYS A 188 -5.72 23.52 21.85
CA LYS A 188 -4.61 23.92 21.00
C LYS A 188 -3.35 23.15 21.41
N GLY A 189 -2.64 22.57 20.45
CA GLY A 189 -1.21 22.33 20.58
C GLY A 189 -0.72 20.98 20.05
N GLY A 190 0.16 21.02 19.04
CA GLY A 190 1.15 19.97 18.80
C GLY A 190 1.12 19.36 17.40
N PRO A 191 2.29 19.20 16.73
CA PRO A 191 2.37 18.50 15.45
C PRO A 191 1.91 17.05 15.59
N LEU A 192 1.31 16.56 14.51
CA LEU A 192 1.08 15.15 14.20
C LEU A 192 2.20 14.29 14.80
N VAL A 193 1.84 13.40 15.72
CA VAL A 193 2.74 12.39 16.25
C VAL A 193 3.05 11.46 15.08
N ALA A 194 4.10 11.80 14.34
CA ALA A 194 4.96 10.79 13.75
C ALA A 194 5.27 9.81 14.90
N SER A 195 4.89 8.55 14.73
CA SER A 195 5.38 7.48 15.60
C SER A 195 6.91 7.49 15.50
N SER A 196 7.54 8.15 16.45
CA SER A 196 8.97 8.42 16.53
C SER A 196 9.82 7.17 16.82
N HIS A 197 9.28 5.97 16.62
CA HIS A 197 9.96 4.71 16.91
C HIS A 197 10.28 3.87 15.68
N LEU A 198 9.92 4.31 14.46
CA LEU A 198 10.33 3.64 13.22
C LEU A 198 11.40 4.41 12.44
N THR A 199 11.58 5.70 12.71
CA THR A 199 12.65 6.52 12.10
C THR A 199 14.04 6.26 12.65
N HIS A 200 14.19 5.46 13.72
CA HIS A 200 15.50 5.02 14.23
C HIS A 200 15.94 3.65 13.69
N LEU A 201 15.12 2.98 12.89
CA LEU A 201 15.52 1.77 12.16
C LEU A 201 16.10 2.20 10.82
N GLY A 202 17.38 2.59 10.85
CA GLY A 202 18.11 3.16 9.73
C GLY A 202 18.04 2.30 8.47
N TRP A 203 17.17 2.70 7.54
CA TRP A 203 17.31 2.40 6.13
C TRP A 203 18.28 3.41 5.53
N LEU A 204 19.59 3.12 5.62
CA LEU A 204 20.55 3.74 4.72
C LEU A 204 20.45 3.02 3.38
N THR A 205 19.70 3.64 2.48
CA THR A 205 19.90 3.47 1.03
C THR A 205 21.39 3.63 0.71
N GLY A 206 21.97 2.62 0.06
CA GLY A 206 23.22 2.76 -0.71
C GLY A 206 24.52 2.49 0.06
N LEU A 207 24.82 1.22 0.32
CA LEU A 207 26.22 0.75 0.37
C LEU A 207 26.53 -0.02 -0.93
N GLU A 208 26.62 0.71 -2.04
CA GLU A 208 27.45 0.24 -3.15
C GLU A 208 28.91 0.56 -2.82
N PRO A 209 29.84 -0.41 -2.85
CA PRO A 209 31.25 -0.07 -2.77
C PRO A 209 31.70 0.61 -4.07
N ALA A 210 32.33 1.78 -3.94
CA ALA A 210 32.95 2.48 -5.05
C ALA A 210 34.03 1.60 -5.70
N THR A 211 33.77 1.08 -6.90
CA THR A 211 34.78 0.43 -7.73
C THR A 211 35.80 1.47 -8.21
N SER A 212 37.06 1.24 -7.87
CA SER A 212 38.20 2.11 -8.09
C SER A 212 38.78 2.02 -9.51
N TRP A 213 38.10 2.49 -10.56
CA TRP A 213 38.78 2.73 -11.84
C TRP A 213 38.12 3.85 -12.63
N THR A 214 38.74 5.04 -12.63
CA THR A 214 38.88 5.97 -13.77
C THR A 214 39.63 7.22 -13.30
N THR A 215 40.96 7.11 -13.19
CA THR A 215 41.82 8.29 -13.30
C THR A 215 42.10 8.51 -14.78
N THR A 216 41.39 9.41 -15.42
CA THR A 216 41.85 10.02 -16.68
C THR A 216 42.12 11.50 -16.42
N ARG A 217 43.41 11.76 -16.31
CA ARG A 217 44.06 13.06 -16.16
C ARG A 217 43.76 13.91 -17.41
N ARG A 218 43.10 15.06 -17.24
CA ARG A 218 43.14 16.13 -18.26
C ARG A 218 44.53 16.75 -18.26
N SER A 219 45.19 16.77 -19.40
CA SER A 219 46.36 17.61 -19.65
C SER A 219 45.90 18.85 -20.40
N THR A 220 46.24 20.01 -19.85
CA THR A 220 46.30 21.30 -20.53
C THR A 220 47.45 21.28 -21.54
N THR A 221 47.17 21.65 -22.79
CA THR A 221 47.78 22.76 -23.55
C THR A 221 46.96 22.93 -24.82
#